data_AF-A0AAJ4R7B6-F1
#
_entry.id   AF-A0AAJ4R7B6-F1
#
_cell.length_a   1.000
_cell.length_b   1.000
_cell.length_c   1.000
_cell.angle_alpha   90.00
_cell.angle_beta   90.00
_cell.angle_gamma   90.00
#
_symmetry.space_group_name_H-M   'P 1'
#
loop_
_entity.id
_entity.type
_entity.pdbx_description
1 polymer ?
#
loop_
_entity_poly.entity_id
_entity_poly.type
_entity_poly.pdbx_seq_one_letter_code
_entity_poly.pdbx_strand_id
1 'polypeptide(L)'
;MSRSHPAPTGWSEIEQPPGIVEKYNPRDPTLFEYDGAEPIAVHVLPETQNVHDREERWRVGLVHGGKTNFEGAEPIRTGIADRSGALAVAEEFMTGYESRVQSGEQTLDALLTACCEPAVERVE
;
A
#
# COMPACT_ATOMS: atom_id res chain seq x y z
N MET A 1 -18.63 -11.96 -1.33
CA MET A 1 -17.58 -12.94 -0.98
C MET A 1 -16.26 -12.24 -1.19
N SER A 2 -15.72 -11.63 -0.14
CA SER A 2 -14.46 -10.90 -0.17
C SER A 2 -13.35 -11.88 -0.51
N ARG A 3 -12.63 -11.62 -1.60
CA ARG A 3 -11.49 -12.44 -2.01
C ARG A 3 -10.30 -12.00 -1.17
N SER A 4 -10.04 -12.69 -0.06
CA SER A 4 -8.79 -12.52 0.67
C SER A 4 -7.62 -12.74 -0.30
N HIS A 5 -6.79 -11.72 -0.49
CA HIS A 5 -5.57 -11.82 -1.28
C HIS A 5 -4.50 -12.49 -0.42
N PRO A 6 -3.70 -13.41 -0.99
CA PRO A 6 -2.59 -14.01 -0.25
C PRO A 6 -1.61 -12.91 0.17
N ALA A 7 -1.44 -12.74 1.48
CA ALA A 7 -0.46 -11.82 2.04
C ALA A 7 0.84 -12.59 2.39
N PRO A 8 2.03 -11.98 2.22
CA PRO A 8 3.29 -12.57 2.66
C PRO A 8 3.36 -12.80 4.17
N THR A 9 4.37 -13.54 4.64
CA THR A 9 4.55 -13.84 6.07
C THR A 9 4.62 -12.55 6.89
N GLY A 10 3.88 -12.51 8.00
CA GLY A 10 3.80 -11.33 8.88
C GLY A 10 2.83 -10.25 8.42
N TRP A 11 2.25 -10.38 7.23
CA TRP A 11 1.21 -9.48 6.72
C TRP A 11 -0.18 -10.10 6.86
N SER A 12 -1.19 -9.25 7.08
CA SER A 12 -2.59 -9.66 7.12
C SER A 12 -3.46 -8.63 6.43
N GLU A 13 -4.33 -9.08 5.52
CA GLU A 13 -5.34 -8.23 4.92
C GLU A 13 -6.40 -7.85 5.97
N ILE A 14 -6.70 -6.56 6.08
CA ILE A 14 -7.77 -6.04 6.92
C ILE A 14 -9.04 -5.97 6.08
N GLU A 15 -9.96 -6.90 6.31
CA GLU A 15 -11.23 -7.02 5.57
C GLU A 15 -12.16 -5.81 5.75
N GLN A 16 -12.06 -5.12 6.90
CA GLN A 16 -12.79 -3.89 7.20
C GLN A 16 -11.80 -2.84 7.70
N PRO A 17 -11.12 -2.12 6.78
CA PRO A 17 -10.13 -1.16 7.19
C PRO A 17 -10.81 -0.02 7.97
N PRO A 18 -10.18 0.50 9.04
CA PRO A 18 -10.76 1.57 9.86
C PRO A 18 -11.14 2.76 8.99
N GLY A 19 -12.17 3.50 9.42
CA GLY A 19 -12.92 4.47 8.60
C GLY A 19 -12.13 5.59 7.90
N ILE A 20 -10.81 5.72 8.08
CA ILE A 20 -9.96 6.55 7.21
C ILE A 20 -9.81 5.96 5.80
N VAL A 21 -9.88 4.64 5.63
CA VAL A 21 -9.84 4.01 4.31
C VAL A 21 -11.25 3.97 3.68
N GLU A 22 -12.28 3.68 4.48
CA GLU A 22 -13.69 3.70 4.03
C GLU A 22 -14.22 5.12 3.75
N LYS A 23 -13.70 6.17 4.41
CA LYS A 23 -14.17 7.55 4.16
C LYS A 23 -13.88 8.06 2.75
N TYR A 24 -12.99 7.41 1.98
CA TYR A 24 -12.48 7.98 0.73
C TYR A 24 -12.72 7.15 -0.53
N ASN A 25 -13.24 5.92 -0.48
CA ASN A 25 -13.66 5.24 -1.72
C ASN A 25 -14.58 4.03 -1.47
N PRO A 26 -15.81 3.97 -2.04
CA PRO A 26 -16.69 2.81 -1.94
C PRO A 26 -16.26 1.59 -2.78
N ARG A 27 -15.06 1.60 -3.41
CA ARG A 27 -14.57 0.58 -4.36
C ARG A 27 -13.56 -0.41 -3.78
N ASP A 28 -13.92 -1.12 -2.71
CA ASP A 28 -13.13 -2.22 -2.13
C ASP A 28 -11.66 -1.86 -1.86
N PRO A 29 -11.41 -0.91 -0.93
CA PRO A 29 -10.04 -0.62 -0.55
C PRO A 29 -9.38 -1.86 0.07
N THR A 30 -8.13 -2.11 -0.30
CA THR A 30 -7.36 -3.21 0.27
C THR A 30 -6.27 -2.65 1.16
N LEU A 31 -6.19 -3.16 2.39
CA LEU A 31 -5.20 -2.74 3.38
C LEU A 31 -4.52 -3.98 3.92
N PHE A 32 -3.20 -4.02 3.84
CA PHE A 32 -2.39 -5.06 4.45
C PHE A 32 -1.65 -4.46 5.64
N GLU A 33 -1.73 -5.09 6.79
CA GLU A 33 -0.98 -4.66 7.98
C GLU A 33 0.13 -5.65 8.29
N TYR A 34 1.29 -5.12 8.70
CA TYR A 34 2.38 -5.91 9.23
C TYR A 34 2.30 -5.97 10.77
N ASP A 35 2.24 -7.17 11.33
CA ASP A 35 2.23 -7.41 12.78
C ASP A 35 3.68 -7.42 13.31
N GLY A 36 4.29 -6.23 13.33
CA GLY A 36 5.68 -6.01 13.72
C GLY A 36 5.88 -5.13 14.95
N ALA A 37 7.13 -4.94 15.36
CA ALA A 37 7.51 -4.01 16.43
C ALA A 37 7.15 -2.55 16.11
N GLU A 38 7.17 -2.20 14.82
CA GLU A 38 6.69 -0.92 14.30
C GLU A 38 5.47 -1.19 13.41
N PRO A 39 4.24 -0.77 13.81
CA PRO A 39 3.05 -1.08 13.05
C PRO A 39 2.99 -0.21 11.79
N ILE A 40 3.14 -0.88 10.65
CA ILE A 40 2.99 -0.29 9.31
C ILE A 40 1.86 -0.99 8.55
N ALA A 41 1.27 -0.29 7.59
CA ALA A 41 0.29 -0.85 6.69
C ALA A 41 0.52 -0.42 5.24
N VAL A 42 0.07 -1.23 4.28
CA VAL A 42 0.12 -0.93 2.85
C VAL A 42 -1.30 -0.89 2.31
N HIS A 43 -1.70 0.24 1.73
CA HIS A 43 -3.01 0.37 1.11
C HIS A 43 -2.92 0.29 -0.42
N VAL A 44 -3.96 -0.27 -1.03
CA VAL A 44 -4.20 -0.25 -2.48
C VAL A 44 -5.53 0.45 -2.74
N LEU A 45 -5.47 1.59 -3.42
CA LEU A 45 -6.61 2.47 -3.64
C LEU A 45 -6.66 2.98 -5.09
N PRO A 46 -7.84 3.29 -5.64
CA PRO A 46 -7.93 4.12 -6.83
C PRO A 46 -7.37 5.53 -6.55
N GLU A 47 -6.75 6.14 -7.55
CA GLU A 47 -6.26 7.53 -7.46
C GLU A 47 -7.39 8.54 -7.50
N THR A 48 -8.43 8.21 -8.26
CA THR A 48 -9.62 9.04 -8.44
C THR A 48 -10.82 8.40 -7.77
N GLN A 49 -11.67 9.24 -7.18
CA GLN A 49 -12.98 8.83 -6.69
C GLN A 49 -14.04 8.82 -7.81
N ASN A 50 -13.67 9.26 -9.01
CA ASN A 50 -14.60 9.36 -10.13
C ASN A 50 -14.87 7.99 -10.73
N VAL A 51 -16.05 7.45 -10.42
CA VAL A 51 -16.48 6.12 -10.85
C VAL A 51 -16.68 5.97 -12.36
N HIS A 52 -16.74 7.09 -13.08
CA HIS A 52 -16.93 7.13 -14.54
C HIS A 52 -15.63 7.30 -15.32
N ASP A 53 -14.50 7.37 -14.63
CA ASP A 53 -13.21 7.46 -15.29
C ASP A 53 -12.89 6.13 -16.00
N ARG A 54 -12.70 6.20 -17.32
CA ARG A 54 -12.31 5.04 -18.15
C ARG A 54 -10.81 4.76 -18.05
N GLU A 55 -10.05 5.69 -17.49
CA GLU A 55 -8.61 5.59 -17.25
C GLU A 55 -8.33 5.50 -15.75
N GLU A 56 -9.14 4.74 -15.00
CA GLU A 56 -8.97 4.55 -13.55
C GLU A 56 -7.54 4.08 -13.24
N ARG A 57 -6.77 4.96 -12.61
CA ARG A 57 -5.44 4.67 -12.09
C ARG A 57 -5.51 4.23 -10.63
N TRP A 58 -4.54 3.43 -10.26
CA TRP A 58 -4.37 2.87 -8.93
C TRP A 58 -3.08 3.34 -8.30
N ARG A 59 -3.11 3.46 -6.97
CA ARG A 59 -1.97 3.81 -6.12
C ARG A 59 -1.77 2.81 -5.01
N VAL A 60 -0.51 2.62 -4.66
CA VAL A 60 -0.05 1.87 -3.50
C VAL A 60 0.65 2.84 -2.56
N GLY A 61 0.34 2.79 -1.28
CA GLY A 61 0.95 3.68 -0.28
C GLY A 61 1.24 2.95 1.01
N LEU A 62 2.35 3.34 1.64
CA LEU A 62 2.72 2.95 2.98
C LEU A 62 2.00 3.86 3.96
N VAL A 63 1.48 3.31 5.04
CA VAL A 63 0.83 4.04 6.10
C VAL A 63 1.58 3.81 7.40
N HIS A 64 1.96 4.92 8.02
CA HIS A 64 2.62 4.94 9.31
C HIS A 64 1.56 5.10 10.40
N GLY A 65 1.68 4.31 11.48
CA GLY A 65 0.71 4.24 12.56
C GLY A 65 -0.32 3.12 12.34
N GLY A 66 -0.46 2.26 13.35
CA GLY A 66 -1.29 1.05 13.29
C GLY A 66 -2.81 1.30 13.29
N LYS A 67 -3.57 0.19 13.20
CA LYS A 67 -5.05 0.02 13.10
C LYS A 67 -6.00 1.12 13.59
N THR A 68 -5.61 1.99 14.53
CA THR A 68 -6.48 2.98 15.16
C THR A 68 -6.29 4.41 14.66
N ASN A 69 -5.09 4.79 14.21
CA ASN A 69 -4.79 6.14 13.73
C ASN A 69 -3.64 6.09 12.73
N PHE A 70 -3.97 6.32 11.46
CA PHE A 70 -2.95 6.57 10.43
C PHE A 70 -2.43 8.00 10.58
N GLU A 71 -1.13 8.15 10.81
CA GLU A 71 -0.50 9.45 11.03
C GLU A 71 -0.06 10.10 9.70
N GLY A 72 0.17 9.29 8.67
CA GLY A 72 0.51 9.75 7.33
C GLY A 72 0.59 8.58 6.34
N ALA A 73 0.40 8.88 5.05
CA ALA A 73 0.58 7.93 3.96
C ALA A 73 1.67 8.41 3.01
N GLU A 74 2.69 7.57 2.78
CA GLU A 74 3.75 7.81 1.81
C GLU A 74 3.47 7.00 0.54
N PRO A 75 3.51 7.63 -0.65
CA PRO A 75 3.27 6.91 -1.89
C PRO A 75 4.41 5.92 -2.17
N ILE A 76 4.06 4.64 -2.37
CA ILE A 76 4.95 3.61 -2.90
C ILE A 76 4.91 3.66 -4.43
N ARG A 77 3.72 3.76 -5.03
CA ARG A 77 3.58 3.90 -6.49
C ARG A 77 2.23 4.46 -6.88
N THR A 78 2.21 5.25 -7.93
CA THR A 78 1.02 5.88 -8.53
C THR A 78 0.96 5.59 -10.04
N GLY A 79 -0.14 5.93 -10.69
CA GLY A 79 -0.37 5.79 -12.14
C GLY A 79 -0.59 4.35 -12.61
N ILE A 80 -0.83 3.40 -11.69
CA ILE A 80 -0.92 1.98 -12.03
C ILE A 80 -2.22 1.75 -12.81
N ALA A 81 -2.13 1.05 -13.95
CA ALA A 81 -3.24 0.94 -14.89
C ALA A 81 -4.44 0.15 -14.37
N ASP A 82 -4.22 -0.76 -13.41
CA ASP A 82 -5.28 -1.63 -12.89
C ASP A 82 -4.99 -2.11 -11.46
N ARG A 83 -6.04 -2.60 -10.79
CA ARG A 83 -5.98 -3.11 -9.41
C ARG A 83 -5.01 -4.27 -9.25
N SER A 84 -4.91 -5.16 -10.24
CA SER A 84 -4.06 -6.35 -10.14
C SER A 84 -2.58 -5.96 -10.15
N GLY A 85 -2.21 -5.00 -11.01
CA GLY A 85 -0.89 -4.39 -11.00
C GLY A 85 -0.58 -3.70 -9.67
N ALA A 86 -1.56 -3.02 -9.08
CA ALA A 86 -1.36 -2.35 -7.78
C ALA A 86 -1.19 -3.35 -6.63
N LEU A 87 -1.91 -4.47 -6.67
CA LEU A 87 -1.71 -5.57 -5.72
C LEU A 87 -0.34 -6.24 -5.88
N ALA A 88 0.12 -6.45 -7.11
CA ALA A 88 1.46 -6.99 -7.37
C ALA A 88 2.56 -6.07 -6.80
N VAL A 89 2.39 -4.75 -6.95
CA VAL A 89 3.32 -3.77 -6.35
C VAL A 89 3.28 -3.81 -4.81
N ALA A 90 2.09 -3.93 -4.22
CA ALA A 90 1.96 -4.09 -2.78
C ALA A 90 2.64 -5.37 -2.31
N GLU A 91 2.44 -6.50 -3.00
CA GLU A 91 3.08 -7.79 -2.71
C GLU A 91 4.61 -7.73 -2.81
N GLU A 92 5.14 -7.07 -3.85
CA GLU A 92 6.57 -6.86 -4.02
C GLU A 92 7.16 -6.06 -2.85
N PHE A 93 6.50 -4.97 -2.46
CA PHE A 93 6.92 -4.17 -1.32
C PHE A 93 6.87 -4.97 -0.01
N MET A 94 5.76 -5.67 0.25
CA MET A 94 5.61 -6.50 1.46
C MET A 94 6.67 -7.60 1.55
N THR A 95 7.00 -8.23 0.43
CA THR A 95 8.06 -9.24 0.33
C THR A 95 9.45 -8.63 0.52
N GLY A 96 9.71 -7.44 -0.05
CA GLY A 96 10.95 -6.70 0.16
C GLY A 96 11.12 -6.27 1.62
N TYR A 97 10.03 -5.87 2.29
CA TYR A 97 10.05 -5.50 3.69
C TYR A 97 10.43 -6.68 4.58
N GLU A 98 9.81 -7.84 4.38
CA GLU A 98 10.16 -9.06 5.14
C GLU A 98 11.61 -9.51 4.86
N SER A 99 11.99 -9.61 3.59
CA SER A 99 13.27 -10.22 3.22
C SER A 99 14.48 -9.31 3.43
N ARG A 100 14.34 -7.99 3.26
CA ARG A 100 15.46 -7.02 3.27
C ARG A 100 15.43 -6.06 4.45
N VAL A 101 14.25 -5.61 4.86
CA VAL A 101 14.13 -4.65 5.98
C VAL A 101 14.19 -5.37 7.33
N GLN A 102 13.40 -6.43 7.51
CA GLN A 102 13.42 -7.20 8.76
C GLN A 102 14.74 -7.98 8.96
N SER A 103 15.43 -8.35 7.88
CA SER A 103 16.76 -8.96 7.96
C SER A 103 17.89 -7.96 8.25
N GLY A 104 17.61 -6.66 8.20
CA GLY A 104 18.59 -5.58 8.38
C GLY A 104 19.50 -5.34 7.17
N GLU A 105 19.22 -5.95 6.02
CA GLU A 105 19.96 -5.73 4.77
C GLU A 105 19.74 -4.32 4.21
N GLN A 106 18.53 -3.77 4.38
CA GLN A 106 18.12 -2.48 3.82
C GLN A 106 17.23 -1.71 4.81
N THR A 107 17.26 -0.38 4.77
CA THR A 107 16.31 0.45 5.54
C THR A 107 14.96 0.56 4.83
N LEU A 108 13.91 0.88 5.58
CA LEU A 108 12.57 1.13 5.02
C LEU A 108 12.59 2.23 3.95
N ASP A 109 13.27 3.35 4.20
CA ASP A 109 13.47 4.43 3.22
C ASP A 109 14.15 3.97 1.93
N ALA A 110 15.15 3.10 2.05
CA ALA A 110 15.86 2.59 0.88
C ALA A 110 14.96 1.64 0.09
N LEU A 111 14.12 0.83 0.75
CA LEU A 111 13.14 -0.02 0.09
C LEU A 111 12.07 0.82 -0.62
N LEU A 112 11.54 1.85 0.03
CA LEU A 112 10.63 2.81 -0.58
C LEU A 112 11.26 3.41 -1.84
N THR A 113 12.49 3.90 -1.75
CA THR A 113 13.19 4.47 -2.91
C THR A 113 13.36 3.46 -4.05
N ALA A 114 13.63 2.18 -3.73
CA ALA A 114 13.81 1.13 -4.75
C ALA A 114 12.50 0.70 -5.41
N CYS A 115 11.40 0.63 -4.65
CA CYS A 115 10.06 0.37 -5.19
C CYS A 115 9.49 1.60 -5.94
N CYS A 116 10.00 2.79 -5.62
CA CYS A 116 9.67 4.08 -6.22
C CYS A 116 10.68 4.53 -7.30
N GLU A 117 11.05 3.72 -8.29
CA GLU A 117 11.57 4.33 -9.53
C GLU A 117 10.56 5.41 -9.99
N PRO A 118 10.99 6.67 -10.17
CA PRO A 118 10.35 7.82 -9.55
C PRO A 118 8.96 8.06 -10.12
N ALA A 119 7.95 7.91 -9.25
CA ALA A 119 6.59 8.35 -9.55
C ALA A 119 6.43 9.88 -9.46
N VAL A 120 7.45 10.62 -9.01
CA VAL A 120 7.46 12.08 -8.95
C VAL A 120 8.88 12.58 -9.19
N GLU A 121 9.13 13.24 -10.33
CA GLU A 121 10.22 14.23 -10.40
C GLU A 121 9.98 15.23 -9.27
N ARG A 122 10.81 15.20 -8.22
CA ARG A 122 10.90 16.31 -7.28
C ARG A 122 11.35 17.52 -8.09
N VAL A 123 10.40 18.37 -8.45
CA VAL A 123 10.70 19.72 -8.96
C VAL A 123 11.35 20.47 -7.80
N GLU A 124 12.64 20.76 -7.94
CA GLU A 124 13.41 21.65 -7.05
C GLU A 124 12.89 23.09 -7.08
#